data_AF-A0AAE5QCH3-F1
#
_entry.id   AF-A0AAE5QCH3-F1
#
_cell.length_a   1.000
_cell.length_b   1.000
_cell.length_c   1.000
_cell.angle_alpha   90.00
_cell.angle_beta   90.00
_cell.angle_gamma   90.00
#
_symmetry.space_group_name_H-M   'P 1'
#
loop_
_entity.id
_entity.type
_entity.pdbx_description
1 polymer ?
#
loop_
_entity_poly.entity_id
_entity_poly.type
_entity_poly.pdbx_seq_one_letter_code
_entity_poly.pdbx_strand_id
1 'polypeptide(L)'
;MDEIIKVLRKVGWQKNSNHTFFPTMGGLDLQDAKESLEEDCIEFICSLTYIIKPKKLTFESFQDPIWNYFRLETADIEKSGVFDDPGHSEELAELTPLNYVSREYWDEQRYNDEPLPSTARLVIRKLKGGSFVIFSKQSWYNKQSSTYDARHNKMNETEFRKYIEGVIENGWEG
;
A
#
# COMPACT_ATOMS: atom_id res chain seq x y z
N MET A 1 16.60 1.51 -0.40
CA MET A 1 15.37 2.22 -0.02
C MET A 1 15.09 3.41 -0.94
N ASP A 2 16.03 4.34 -1.06
CA ASP A 2 15.86 5.63 -1.77
C ASP A 2 15.34 5.50 -3.21
N GLU A 3 15.83 4.52 -3.97
CA GLU A 3 15.37 4.32 -5.36
C GLU A 3 13.90 3.86 -5.43
N ILE A 4 13.45 3.02 -4.50
CA ILE A 4 12.03 2.63 -4.41
C ILE A 4 11.18 3.87 -4.16
N ILE A 5 11.57 4.70 -3.19
CA ILE A 5 10.89 5.97 -2.91
C ILE A 5 10.85 6.83 -4.16
N LYS A 6 11.99 7.11 -4.81
CA LYS A 6 12.06 7.95 -6.02
C LYS A 6 11.11 7.47 -7.12
N VAL A 7 11.01 6.16 -7.35
CA VAL A 7 10.09 5.60 -8.35
C VAL A 7 8.65 5.79 -7.92
N LEU A 8 8.29 5.43 -6.68
CA LEU A 8 6.93 5.57 -6.16
C LEU A 8 6.44 7.03 -6.19
N ARG A 9 7.31 7.98 -5.86
CA ARG A 9 7.02 9.43 -5.98
C ARG A 9 6.69 9.83 -7.41
N LYS A 10 7.44 9.34 -8.40
CA LYS A 10 7.17 9.59 -9.82
C LYS A 10 5.84 8.98 -10.27
N VAL A 11 5.51 7.79 -9.78
CA VAL A 11 4.24 7.11 -10.08
C VAL A 11 3.06 7.88 -9.48
N GLY A 12 3.19 8.36 -8.24
CA GLY A 12 2.15 9.12 -7.54
C GLY A 12 1.98 10.57 -7.99
N TRP A 13 3.03 11.18 -8.57
CA TRP A 13 3.05 12.58 -8.98
C TRP A 13 1.92 12.96 -9.94
N GLN A 14 1.60 12.08 -10.90
CA GLN A 14 0.51 12.32 -11.83
C GLN A 14 -0.82 11.93 -11.18
N LYS A 15 -1.56 12.94 -10.69
CA LYS A 15 -2.90 12.74 -10.15
C LYS A 15 -3.75 11.93 -11.14
N ASN A 16 -4.42 10.89 -10.63
CA ASN A 16 -5.31 10.01 -11.38
C ASN A 16 -4.66 9.13 -12.48
N SER A 17 -3.34 8.95 -12.50
CA SER A 17 -2.70 8.07 -13.49
C SER A 17 -2.66 6.61 -13.05
N ASN A 18 -2.59 6.35 -11.74
CA ASN A 18 -2.38 5.02 -11.18
C ASN A 18 -3.57 4.55 -10.32
N HIS A 19 -3.66 3.24 -10.14
CA HIS A 19 -4.48 2.59 -9.13
C HIS A 19 -3.68 1.46 -8.49
N THR A 20 -3.57 1.49 -7.15
CA THR A 20 -2.83 0.51 -6.36
C THR A 20 -3.78 -0.48 -5.73
N PHE A 21 -3.58 -1.76 -6.03
CA PHE A 21 -4.27 -2.88 -5.37
C PHE A 21 -3.48 -3.29 -4.14
N PHE A 22 -4.20 -3.49 -3.04
CA PHE A 22 -3.60 -3.79 -1.74
C PHE A 22 -3.56 -5.32 -1.50
N PRO A 23 -2.61 -5.79 -0.64
CA PRO A 23 -2.43 -7.22 -0.36
C PRO A 23 -3.64 -7.96 0.22
N THR A 24 -4.59 -7.22 0.82
CA THR A 24 -5.76 -7.80 1.48
C THR A 24 -7.03 -7.66 0.65
N MET A 25 -7.41 -6.43 0.29
CA MET A 25 -8.59 -6.12 -0.53
C MET A 25 -8.55 -4.64 -0.95
N GLY A 26 -9.29 -4.30 -2.00
CA GLY A 26 -9.54 -2.91 -2.37
C GLY A 26 -8.40 -2.29 -3.17
N GLY A 27 -8.52 -0.98 -3.42
CA GLY A 27 -7.48 -0.23 -4.07
C GLY A 27 -7.60 1.27 -3.85
N LEU A 28 -6.45 1.95 -3.84
CA LEU A 28 -6.33 3.39 -3.67
C LEU A 28 -5.30 3.93 -4.64
N ASP A 29 -5.34 5.23 -4.90
CA ASP A 29 -4.35 5.86 -5.76
C ASP A 29 -3.16 6.31 -4.93
N LEU A 30 -1.96 5.90 -5.35
CA LEU A 30 -0.71 6.39 -4.79
C LEU A 30 -0.56 7.86 -5.14
N GLN A 31 -0.23 8.69 -4.14
CA GLN A 31 -0.04 10.12 -4.27
C GLN A 31 1.42 10.51 -4.08
N ASP A 32 2.09 9.94 -3.09
CA ASP A 32 3.50 10.20 -2.80
C ASP A 32 4.12 9.04 -2.01
N ALA A 33 5.44 9.07 -1.85
CA ALA A 33 6.14 8.18 -0.95
C ALA A 33 7.33 8.89 -0.31
N LYS A 34 7.63 8.62 0.95
CA LYS A 34 8.80 9.17 1.63
C LYS A 34 9.31 8.22 2.69
N GLU A 35 10.50 8.50 3.20
CA GLU A 35 11.08 7.75 4.32
C GLU A 35 10.18 7.85 5.56
N SER A 36 10.03 6.74 6.27
CA SER A 36 9.38 6.69 7.58
C SER A 36 10.43 6.88 8.67
N LEU A 37 9.99 7.33 9.85
CA LEU A 37 10.84 7.28 11.04
C LEU A 37 10.95 5.87 11.63
N GLU A 38 10.09 4.94 11.21
CA GLU A 38 10.25 3.51 11.52
C GLU A 38 11.38 2.89 10.68
N GLU A 39 12.22 2.09 11.33
CA GLU A 39 13.39 1.47 10.70
C GLU A 39 13.03 0.62 9.47
N ASP A 40 13.75 0.84 8.38
CA ASP A 40 13.54 0.24 7.06
C ASP A 40 12.11 0.42 6.50
N CYS A 41 11.33 1.37 7.01
CA CYS A 41 9.97 1.60 6.54
C CYS A 41 9.88 2.86 5.67
N ILE A 42 8.81 2.91 4.89
CA ILE A 42 8.41 4.11 4.14
C ILE A 42 6.97 4.49 4.49
N GLU A 43 6.68 5.76 4.39
CA GLU A 43 5.31 6.26 4.29
C GLU A 43 4.87 6.16 2.83
N PHE A 44 3.95 5.22 2.57
CA PHE A 44 3.26 5.05 1.31
C PHE A 44 1.94 5.83 1.36
N ILE A 45 1.87 6.95 0.64
CA ILE A 45 0.85 7.97 0.83
C ILE A 45 -0.23 7.82 -0.24
N CYS A 46 -1.45 7.46 0.18
CA CYS A 46 -2.65 7.49 -0.63
C CYS A 46 -3.62 8.54 -0.07
N SER A 47 -4.93 8.23 0.05
CA SER A 47 -5.87 9.04 0.84
C SER A 47 -5.52 9.06 2.34
N LEU A 48 -4.83 8.03 2.81
CA LEU A 48 -4.27 7.88 4.14
C LEU A 48 -2.77 7.55 4.04
N THR A 49 -2.05 7.70 5.15
CA THR A 49 -0.63 7.34 5.23
C THR A 49 -0.49 5.90 5.70
N TYR A 50 0.16 5.07 4.88
CA TYR A 50 0.47 3.69 5.21
C TYR A 50 1.95 3.55 5.53
N ILE A 51 2.28 2.98 6.69
CA ILE A 51 3.65 2.61 7.03
C ILE A 51 3.86 1.16 6.58
N ILE A 52 4.79 0.96 5.65
CA ILE A 52 5.15 -0.34 5.06
C ILE A 52 6.66 -0.54 5.07
N LYS A 53 7.13 -1.79 5.15
CA LYS A 53 8.54 -2.17 5.06
C LYS A 53 8.84 -2.77 3.67
N PRO A 54 9.30 -1.97 2.68
CA PRO A 54 9.47 -2.47 1.32
C PRO A 54 10.68 -3.41 1.19
N LYS A 55 10.51 -4.50 0.44
CA LYS A 55 11.57 -5.46 0.11
C LYS A 55 12.07 -5.30 -1.31
N LYS A 56 11.15 -5.18 -2.26
CA LYS A 56 11.44 -5.18 -3.69
C LYS A 56 10.37 -4.39 -4.45
N LEU A 57 10.81 -3.57 -5.40
CA LEU A 57 9.95 -2.95 -6.39
C LEU A 57 10.37 -3.44 -7.77
N THR A 58 9.45 -4.09 -8.48
CA THR A 58 9.66 -4.59 -9.84
C THR A 58 8.75 -3.84 -10.80
N PHE A 59 9.25 -3.52 -11.99
CA PHE A 59 8.44 -3.02 -13.09
C PHE A 59 8.26 -4.13 -14.12
N GLU A 60 7.01 -4.53 -14.33
CA GLU A 60 6.63 -5.56 -15.29
C GLU A 60 6.04 -4.90 -16.54
N SER A 61 6.63 -5.22 -17.69
CA SER A 61 6.21 -4.68 -18.98
C SER A 61 5.76 -5.77 -19.95
N PHE A 62 4.83 -5.38 -20.80
CA PHE A 62 4.21 -6.17 -21.87
C PHE A 62 4.16 -5.34 -23.15
N GLN A 63 3.81 -5.99 -24.27
CA GLN A 63 3.73 -5.33 -25.58
C GLN A 63 2.71 -4.19 -25.60
N ASP A 64 1.54 -4.39 -24.98
CA ASP A 64 0.55 -3.34 -24.77
C ASP A 64 0.75 -2.71 -23.37
N PRO A 65 1.17 -1.42 -23.30
CA PRO A 65 1.47 -0.76 -22.03
C PRO A 65 0.30 -0.66 -21.06
N ILE A 66 -0.94 -0.88 -21.51
CA ILE A 66 -2.13 -0.90 -20.64
C ILE A 66 -2.06 -2.01 -19.57
N TRP A 67 -1.22 -3.03 -19.79
CA TRP A 67 -0.99 -4.14 -18.89
C TRP A 67 0.25 -3.98 -18.01
N ASN A 68 1.07 -2.94 -18.23
CA ASN A 68 2.25 -2.73 -17.43
C ASN A 68 1.87 -2.39 -15.99
N TYR A 69 2.66 -2.87 -15.04
CA TYR A 69 2.46 -2.59 -13.62
C TYR A 69 3.76 -2.54 -12.85
N PHE A 70 3.71 -1.85 -11.71
CA PHE A 70 4.71 -2.02 -10.67
C PHE A 70 4.21 -3.06 -9.66
N ARG A 71 5.11 -3.92 -9.19
CA ARG A 71 4.86 -4.83 -8.06
C ARG A 71 5.76 -4.41 -6.90
N LEU A 72 5.16 -4.08 -5.77
CA LEU A 72 5.86 -3.72 -4.54
C LEU A 72 5.65 -4.83 -3.51
N GLU A 73 6.70 -5.56 -3.18
CA GLU A 73 6.70 -6.58 -2.14
C GLU A 73 7.16 -5.98 -0.82
N THR A 74 6.47 -6.28 0.27
CA THR A 74 6.74 -5.78 1.62
C THR A 74 7.02 -6.90 2.61
N ALA A 75 7.80 -6.60 3.64
CA ALA A 75 8.06 -7.47 4.78
C ALA A 75 7.02 -7.23 5.88
N ASP A 76 7.01 -8.16 6.84
CA ASP A 76 6.30 -7.98 8.10
C ASP A 76 6.93 -6.84 8.92
N ILE A 77 6.10 -6.17 9.71
CA ILE A 77 6.48 -5.15 10.69
C ILE A 77 6.03 -5.63 12.06
N GLU A 78 6.88 -5.43 13.07
CA GLU A 78 6.52 -5.73 14.46
C GLU A 78 5.37 -4.83 14.95
N LYS A 79 4.46 -5.42 15.72
CA LYS A 79 3.30 -4.68 16.26
C LYS A 79 3.75 -3.54 17.18
N SER A 80 2.96 -2.48 17.23
CA SER A 80 3.28 -1.27 17.99
C SER A 80 3.21 -1.48 19.51
N GLY A 81 2.46 -2.52 19.92
CA GLY A 81 2.09 -2.76 21.31
C GLY A 81 0.78 -2.08 21.72
N VAL A 82 0.14 -1.29 20.85
CA VAL A 82 -1.17 -0.65 21.14
C VAL A 82 -2.30 -1.69 21.21
N PHE A 83 -2.24 -2.72 20.37
CA PHE A 83 -3.21 -3.81 20.36
C PHE A 83 -2.52 -5.15 20.66
N ASP A 84 -3.21 -6.02 21.41
CA ASP A 84 -2.73 -7.37 21.69
C ASP A 84 -2.74 -8.26 20.45
N ASP A 85 -3.85 -8.21 19.69
CA ASP A 85 -4.04 -8.92 18.42
C ASP A 85 -4.50 -7.96 17.30
N PRO A 86 -3.56 -7.26 16.63
CA PRO A 86 -3.88 -6.30 15.57
C PRO A 86 -4.22 -6.94 14.21
N GLY A 87 -4.17 -8.26 14.08
CA GLY A 87 -4.36 -8.94 12.80
C GLY A 87 -3.35 -8.52 11.72
N HIS A 88 -3.83 -7.91 10.63
CA HIS A 88 -3.01 -7.57 9.44
C HIS A 88 -2.47 -6.14 9.45
N SER A 89 -3.09 -5.22 10.20
CA SER A 89 -2.73 -3.81 10.22
C SER A 89 -3.23 -3.11 11.47
N GLU A 90 -2.52 -2.07 11.89
CA GLU A 90 -2.94 -1.20 12.99
C GLU A 90 -3.37 0.15 12.43
N GLU A 91 -4.56 0.62 12.80
CA GLU A 91 -4.99 2.00 12.59
C GLU A 91 -4.71 2.78 13.88
N LEU A 92 -3.85 3.78 13.80
CA LEU A 92 -3.28 4.43 14.98
C LEU A 92 -3.31 5.95 14.82
N ALA A 93 -3.44 6.63 15.96
CA ALA A 93 -3.08 8.03 16.09
C ALA A 93 -1.61 8.11 16.52
N GLU A 94 -0.76 8.70 15.70
CA GLU A 94 0.60 9.06 16.09
C GLU A 94 0.56 10.44 16.73
N LEU A 95 0.75 10.54 18.06
CA LEU A 95 0.66 11.80 18.79
C LEU A 95 1.90 12.68 18.55
N THR A 96 3.06 12.04 18.65
CA THR A 96 4.39 12.57 18.34
C THR A 96 5.14 11.50 17.58
N PRO A 97 6.24 11.81 16.87
CA PRO A 97 7.03 10.80 16.15
C PRO A 97 7.23 9.50 16.95
N LEU A 98 6.80 8.38 16.38
CA LEU A 98 6.89 7.01 16.92
C LEU A 98 6.10 6.75 18.22
N ASN A 99 5.23 7.67 18.64
CA ASN A 99 4.37 7.51 19.80
C ASN A 99 2.92 7.26 19.36
N TYR A 100 2.51 6.01 19.41
CA TYR A 100 1.22 5.56 18.89
C TYR A 100 0.20 5.30 19.99
N VAL A 101 -1.05 5.65 19.71
CA VAL A 101 -2.24 5.27 20.48
C VAL A 101 -3.33 4.78 19.53
N SER A 102 -4.41 4.18 20.07
CA SER A 102 -5.56 3.71 19.27
C SER A 102 -6.15 4.86 18.42
N ARG A 103 -6.67 4.54 17.22
CA ARG A 103 -7.36 5.54 16.36
C ARG A 103 -8.53 6.22 17.07
N GLU A 104 -9.12 5.58 18.07
CA GLU A 104 -10.28 6.14 18.80
C GLU A 104 -10.00 7.54 19.34
N TYR A 105 -8.78 7.79 19.82
CA TYR A 105 -8.36 9.11 20.31
C TYR A 105 -8.25 10.15 19.20
N TRP A 106 -7.96 9.71 17.96
CA TRP A 106 -8.08 10.57 16.77
C TRP A 106 -9.52 10.91 16.47
N ASP A 107 -10.44 9.95 16.53
CA ASP A 107 -11.86 10.21 16.28
C ASP A 107 -12.47 11.15 17.36
N GLU A 108 -12.05 10.99 18.61
CA GLU A 108 -12.48 11.83 19.75
C GLU A 108 -11.77 13.19 19.82
N GLN A 109 -10.65 13.35 19.09
CA GLN A 109 -9.77 14.53 19.13
C GLN A 109 -9.22 14.84 20.54
N ARG A 110 -9.09 13.81 21.40
CA ARG A 110 -8.56 13.92 22.77
C ARG A 110 -7.79 12.67 23.18
N TYR A 111 -6.84 12.82 24.10
CA TYR A 111 -6.12 11.72 24.75
C TYR A 111 -5.80 12.12 26.21
N ASN A 112 -6.08 11.26 27.19
CA ASN A 112 -5.96 11.57 28.63
C ASN A 112 -6.65 12.89 29.04
N ASP A 113 -7.88 13.09 28.58
CA ASP A 113 -8.66 14.31 28.82
C ASP A 113 -8.03 15.61 28.30
N GLU A 114 -7.00 15.56 27.45
CA GLU A 114 -6.40 16.73 26.81
C GLU A 114 -6.64 16.70 25.29
N PRO A 115 -6.73 17.86 24.61
CA PRO A 115 -6.75 17.91 23.15
C PRO A 115 -5.50 17.26 22.55
N LEU A 116 -5.64 16.65 21.38
CA LEU A 116 -4.48 16.10 20.69
C LEU A 116 -3.43 17.19 20.38
N PRO A 117 -2.13 16.86 20.43
CA PRO A 117 -1.09 17.79 20.03
C PRO A 117 -1.23 18.14 18.54
N SER A 118 -0.76 19.33 18.14
CA SER A 118 -0.78 19.75 16.73
C SER A 118 0.04 18.85 15.78
N THR A 119 0.92 18.02 16.34
CA THR A 119 1.70 17.00 15.62
C THR A 119 0.91 15.72 15.35
N ALA A 120 -0.26 15.55 15.99
CA ALA A 120 -1.02 14.33 15.89
C ALA A 120 -1.47 14.08 14.45
N ARG A 121 -1.40 12.81 14.02
CA ARG A 121 -1.87 12.38 12.70
C ARG A 121 -2.37 10.94 12.72
N LEU A 122 -3.23 10.61 11.76
CA LEU A 122 -3.68 9.24 11.52
C LEU A 122 -2.69 8.50 10.62
N VAL A 123 -2.29 7.30 11.04
CA VAL A 123 -1.42 6.40 10.27
C VAL A 123 -1.96 4.97 10.30
N ILE A 124 -1.68 4.21 9.25
CA ILE A 124 -2.01 2.79 9.17
C ILE A 124 -0.72 1.99 9.00
N ARG A 125 -0.35 1.17 10.00
CA ARG A 125 0.81 0.28 9.91
C ARG A 125 0.38 -1.04 9.27
N LYS A 126 0.97 -1.43 8.14
CA LYS A 126 0.71 -2.72 7.49
C LYS A 126 1.65 -3.78 8.08
N LEU A 127 1.19 -4.46 9.13
CA LEU A 127 1.99 -5.40 9.91
C LEU A 127 2.34 -6.67 9.14
N LYS A 128 1.41 -7.18 8.33
CA LYS A 128 1.65 -8.34 7.48
C LYS A 128 2.18 -7.88 6.13
N GLY A 129 3.33 -8.43 5.77
CA GLY A 129 3.92 -8.30 4.46
C GLY A 129 2.98 -8.82 3.38
N GLY A 130 3.29 -8.45 2.15
CA GLY A 130 2.48 -8.82 1.01
C GLY A 130 2.92 -8.10 -0.24
N SER A 131 2.10 -8.19 -1.27
CA SER A 131 2.38 -7.63 -2.57
C SER A 131 1.32 -6.62 -2.93
N PHE A 132 1.75 -5.41 -3.27
CA PHE A 132 0.93 -4.39 -3.90
C PHE A 132 1.20 -4.44 -5.40
N VAL A 133 0.17 -4.19 -6.20
CA VAL A 133 0.35 -3.97 -7.64
C VAL A 133 -0.23 -2.63 -8.05
N ILE A 134 0.55 -1.84 -8.77
CA ILE A 134 0.21 -0.49 -9.18
C ILE A 134 0.07 -0.48 -10.70
N PHE A 135 -1.17 -0.39 -11.16
CA PHE A 135 -1.50 -0.33 -12.58
C PHE A 135 -1.87 1.10 -13.01
N SER A 136 -1.84 1.37 -14.31
CA SER A 136 -2.54 2.54 -14.86
C SER A 136 -4.03 2.46 -14.53
N LYS A 137 -4.69 3.60 -14.24
CA LYS A 137 -6.16 3.65 -14.09
C LYS A 137 -6.90 3.15 -15.33
N GLN A 138 -6.28 3.28 -16.50
CA GLN A 138 -6.87 2.83 -17.76
C GLN A 138 -6.71 1.32 -17.99
N SER A 139 -5.92 0.63 -17.14
CA SER A 139 -5.63 -0.79 -17.28
C SER A 139 -6.89 -1.64 -17.33
N TRP A 140 -6.82 -2.72 -18.10
CA TRP A 140 -7.88 -3.73 -18.10
C TRP A 140 -8.00 -4.43 -16.75
N TYR A 141 -6.88 -4.61 -16.04
CA TYR A 141 -6.87 -5.14 -14.67
C TYR A 141 -7.71 -4.29 -13.71
N ASN A 142 -7.63 -2.95 -13.82
CA ASN A 142 -8.42 -2.03 -13.00
C ASN A 142 -9.90 -1.99 -13.36
N LYS A 143 -10.24 -2.20 -14.63
CA LYS A 143 -11.63 -2.19 -15.10
C LYS A 143 -12.40 -3.45 -14.72
N GLN A 144 -11.71 -4.50 -14.29
CA GLN A 144 -12.32 -5.77 -13.91
C GLN A 144 -12.61 -5.78 -12.41
N SER A 145 -13.88 -5.82 -12.00
CA SER A 145 -14.26 -5.77 -10.59
C SER A 145 -13.81 -7.00 -9.79
N SER A 146 -13.62 -8.15 -10.45
CA SER A 146 -13.18 -9.39 -9.78
C SER A 146 -11.72 -9.37 -9.31
N THR A 147 -10.89 -8.42 -9.76
CA THR A 147 -9.46 -8.34 -9.39
C THR A 147 -9.20 -7.72 -8.02
N TYR A 148 -10.25 -7.20 -7.37
CA TYR A 148 -10.20 -6.64 -6.02
C TYR A 148 -10.19 -7.70 -4.91
N ASP A 149 -10.13 -8.98 -5.29
CA ASP A 149 -10.01 -10.16 -4.41
C ASP A 149 -8.58 -10.42 -3.90
N ALA A 150 -7.66 -9.50 -4.18
CA ALA A 150 -6.23 -9.57 -3.85
C ALA A 150 -5.51 -10.82 -4.37
N ARG A 151 -5.96 -11.42 -5.49
CA ARG A 151 -5.30 -12.60 -6.10
C ARG A 151 -3.80 -12.40 -6.36
N HIS A 152 -3.37 -11.17 -6.68
CA HIS A 152 -1.97 -10.83 -6.91
C HIS A 152 -1.06 -11.09 -5.70
N ASN A 153 -1.64 -11.11 -4.49
CA ASN A 153 -0.93 -11.40 -3.25
C ASN A 153 -0.86 -12.90 -2.93
N LYS A 154 -1.67 -13.73 -3.61
CA LYS A 154 -1.64 -15.21 -3.50
C LYS A 154 -0.62 -15.84 -4.45
N MET A 155 0.00 -15.04 -5.30
CA MET A 155 0.96 -15.44 -6.33
C MET A 155 2.29 -14.72 -6.08
N ASN A 156 3.40 -15.38 -6.37
CA ASN A 156 4.70 -14.70 -6.46
C ASN A 156 4.81 -13.86 -7.75
N GLU A 157 5.92 -13.11 -7.89
CA GLU A 157 6.19 -12.25 -9.05
C GLU A 157 6.02 -12.99 -10.40
N THR A 158 6.67 -14.15 -10.55
CA THR A 158 6.65 -14.95 -11.78
C THR A 158 5.24 -15.49 -12.08
N GLU A 159 4.56 -16.00 -11.06
CA GLU A 159 3.20 -16.54 -11.18
C GLU A 159 2.22 -15.45 -11.60
N PHE A 160 2.29 -14.28 -10.95
CA PHE A 160 1.39 -13.18 -11.27
C PHE A 160 1.67 -12.61 -12.67
N ARG A 161 2.94 -12.51 -13.08
CA ARG A 161 3.29 -12.13 -14.45
C ARG A 161 2.68 -13.08 -15.47
N LYS A 162 2.87 -14.40 -15.29
CA LYS A 162 2.28 -15.43 -16.16
C LYS A 162 0.76 -15.40 -16.18
N TYR A 163 0.14 -15.12 -15.04
CA TYR A 163 -1.30 -14.91 -14.97
C TYR A 163 -1.74 -13.75 -15.87
N ILE A 164 -1.04 -12.61 -15.84
CA ILE A 164 -1.35 -11.47 -16.73
C ILE A 164 -1.11 -11.84 -18.20
N GLU A 165 -0.03 -12.55 -18.53
CA GLU A 165 0.23 -13.06 -19.89
C GLU A 165 -0.93 -13.94 -20.39
N GLY A 166 -1.39 -14.88 -19.57
CA GLY A 166 -2.52 -15.74 -19.89
C GLY A 166 -3.83 -14.96 -20.12
N VAL A 167 -4.08 -13.90 -19.34
CA VAL A 167 -5.24 -13.00 -19.53
C VAL A 167 -5.11 -12.20 -20.84
N ILE A 168 -3.90 -11.75 -21.20
CA ILE A 168 -3.66 -11.03 -22.45
C ILE A 168 -3.93 -11.94 -23.66
N GLU A 169 -3.47 -13.19 -23.60
CA GLU A 169 -3.59 -14.15 -24.70
C GLU A 169 -5.01 -14.69 -24.87
N ASN A 170 -5.70 -14.99 -23.77
CA ASN A 170 -6.97 -15.73 -23.79
C ASN A 170 -8.19 -14.86 -23.45
N GLY A 171 -7.98 -13.62 -23.00
CA GLY A 171 -9.03 -12.77 -22.44
C GLY A 171 -9.32 -13.06 -20.96
N TRP A 172 -10.29 -12.33 -20.40
CA TRP A 172 -10.76 -12.57 -19.03
C TRP A 172 -11.79 -13.69 -19.01
N GLU A 173 -11.44 -14.85 -18.48
CA GLU A 173 -12.44 -15.81 -18.02
C GLU A 173 -13.02 -15.30 -16.69
N GLY A 174 -14.34 -15.16 -16.65
CA GLY A 174 -15.09 -14.55 -15.54
C GLY A 174 -15.03 -15.33 -14.23
#